data_AF-A0A971MNM0-F1
#
_entry.id   AF-A0A971MNM0-F1
#
_cell.length_a   1.000
_cell.length_b   1.000
_cell.length_c   1.000
_cell.angle_alpha   90.00
_cell.angle_beta   90.00
_cell.angle_gamma   90.00
#
_symmetry.space_group_name_H-M   'P 1'
#
loop_
_entity.id
_entity.type
_entity.pdbx_description
1 polymer ?
#
loop_
_entity_poly.entity_id
_entity_poly.type
_entity_poly.pdbx_seq_one_letter_code
_entity_poly.pdbx_strand_id
1 'polypeptide(L)'
;MAVLAETTAQVLVDDTITLPQRAEKIDEIVARVQDLNCFVIENKVIFQGVLHKQIFFVDTKGFVRHVGVDIPFSGFVDIPGAPAGATCRLTATIEFIDFRLLSPTELRETVVIAIGVTVTDEVNNMTVCSNTLPLEALRFGEPNTVRVKNAGGGVVCR
;
A
#
# COMPACT_ATOMS: atom_id res chain seq x y z
N MET A 1 -1.72 -8.31 -18.03
CA MET A 1 -2.26 -7.26 -17.15
C MET A 1 -2.27 -5.98 -17.96
N ALA A 2 -3.45 -5.41 -18.19
CA ALA A 2 -3.58 -4.15 -18.92
C ALA A 2 -3.64 -2.98 -17.92
N VAL A 3 -2.93 -1.90 -18.22
CA VAL A 3 -2.99 -0.68 -17.44
C VAL A 3 -4.22 0.10 -17.88
N LEU A 4 -5.11 0.40 -16.93
CA LEU A 4 -6.32 1.19 -17.16
C LEU A 4 -6.03 2.70 -17.07
N ALA A 5 -5.17 3.09 -16.12
CA ALA A 5 -4.80 4.48 -15.92
C ALA A 5 -3.45 4.60 -15.20
N GLU A 6 -2.74 5.68 -15.49
CA GLU A 6 -1.56 6.13 -14.76
C GLU A 6 -1.74 7.60 -14.41
N THR A 7 -1.51 7.93 -13.16
CA THR A 7 -1.63 9.29 -12.66
C THR A 7 -0.63 9.54 -11.54
N THR A 8 -0.36 10.81 -11.26
CA THR A 8 0.51 11.24 -10.17
C THR A 8 -0.24 12.20 -9.27
N ALA A 9 0.03 12.13 -7.98
CA ALA A 9 -0.47 13.05 -6.98
C ALA A 9 0.67 13.52 -6.08
N GLN A 10 0.53 14.72 -5.54
CA GLN A 10 1.47 15.27 -4.56
C GLN A 10 0.79 15.37 -3.22
N VAL A 11 1.49 14.91 -2.18
CA VAL A 11 1.08 15.03 -0.78
C VAL A 11 2.08 15.91 -0.07
N LEU A 12 1.57 16.95 0.60
CA LEU A 12 2.35 17.81 1.46
C LEU A 12 2.08 17.40 2.92
N VAL A 13 3.16 17.06 3.62
CA VAL A 13 3.14 16.76 5.06
C VAL A 13 3.88 17.89 5.77
N ASP A 14 3.15 18.72 6.52
CA ASP A 14 3.70 19.77 7.39
C ASP A 14 3.48 19.34 8.84
N ASP A 15 4.57 19.15 9.57
CA ASP A 15 4.55 18.69 10.95
C ASP A 15 5.54 19.46 11.83
N THR A 16 5.27 19.50 13.13
CA THR A 16 6.15 20.10 14.13
C THR A 16 6.49 19.07 15.19
N ILE A 17 7.76 18.67 15.20
CA ILE A 17 8.25 17.57 16.02
C ILE A 17 8.99 18.10 17.22
N THR A 18 8.66 17.54 18.38
CA THR A 18 9.39 17.79 19.63
C THR A 18 10.58 16.83 19.74
N LEU A 19 11.79 17.38 19.74
CA LEU A 19 13.02 16.63 19.93
C LEU A 19 13.16 16.22 21.41
N PRO A 20 13.63 14.99 21.69
CA PRO A 20 13.77 14.49 23.06
C PRO A 20 14.90 15.16 23.85
N GLN A 21 15.81 15.84 23.14
CA GLN A 21 16.96 16.56 23.70
C GLN A 21 17.09 17.89 22.97
N ARG A 22 17.66 18.89 23.66
CA ARG A 22 17.96 20.19 23.07
C ARG A 22 19.00 20.04 21.96
N ALA A 23 18.61 20.33 20.73
CA ALA A 23 19.46 20.40 19.56
C ALA A 23 20.14 21.78 19.47
N GLU A 24 21.43 21.75 19.15
CA GLU A 24 22.19 22.92 18.71
C GLU A 24 22.06 23.10 17.18
N LYS A 25 22.11 21.98 16.43
CA LYS A 25 21.89 21.97 14.98
C LYS A 25 21.28 20.64 14.52
N ILE A 26 20.55 20.69 13.42
CA ILE A 26 20.16 19.49 12.65
C ILE A 26 21.30 19.18 11.67
N ASP A 27 21.68 17.91 11.61
CA ASP A 27 22.77 17.44 10.74
C ASP A 27 22.20 16.86 9.44
N GLU A 28 21.24 15.94 9.56
CA GLU A 28 20.61 15.27 8.42
C GLU A 28 19.21 14.76 8.79
N ILE A 29 18.30 14.71 7.81
CA ILE A 29 17.02 14.01 7.94
C ILE A 29 16.93 12.99 6.82
N VAL A 30 16.92 11.70 7.18
CA VAL A 30 16.76 10.59 6.24
C VAL A 30 15.33 10.12 6.28
N ALA A 31 14.60 10.26 5.18
CA ALA A 31 13.19 9.89 5.09
C ALA A 31 12.96 8.79 4.05
N ARG A 32 11.95 7.94 4.32
CA ARG A 32 11.49 6.88 3.42
C ARG A 32 9.99 6.67 3.61
N VAL A 33 9.31 6.33 2.52
CA VAL A 33 7.89 5.97 2.55
C VAL A 33 7.75 4.47 2.74
N GLN A 34 6.85 4.06 3.64
CA GLN A 34 6.56 2.67 3.98
C GLN A 34 5.05 2.43 4.02
N ASP A 35 4.68 1.14 4.07
CA ASP A 35 3.31 0.68 4.30
C ASP A 35 2.27 1.29 3.35
N LEU A 36 2.69 1.47 2.08
CA LEU A 36 1.83 1.97 1.02
C LEU A 36 0.73 0.96 0.69
N ASN A 37 -0.51 1.41 0.85
CA ASN A 37 -1.70 0.67 0.48
C ASN A 37 -2.62 1.56 -0.33
N CYS A 38 -3.35 0.96 -1.27
CA CYS A 38 -4.38 1.65 -2.04
C CYS A 38 -5.63 0.79 -2.14
N PHE A 39 -6.76 1.46 -2.31
CA PHE A 39 -8.03 0.85 -2.60
C PHE A 39 -8.75 1.65 -3.67
N VAL A 40 -9.31 0.94 -4.66
CA VAL A 40 -10.04 1.54 -5.77
C VAL A 40 -11.52 1.48 -5.48
N ILE A 41 -12.14 2.64 -5.35
CA ILE A 41 -13.58 2.81 -5.40
C ILE A 41 -13.97 3.35 -6.78
N GLU A 42 -15.26 3.40 -7.06
CA GLU A 42 -15.74 3.89 -8.35
C GLU A 42 -15.18 5.28 -8.68
N ASN A 43 -14.49 5.39 -9.81
CA ASN A 43 -13.84 6.61 -10.32
C ASN A 43 -12.75 7.24 -9.42
N LYS A 44 -12.29 6.56 -8.35
CA LYS A 44 -11.34 7.16 -7.40
C LYS A 44 -10.43 6.10 -6.78
N VAL A 45 -9.17 6.44 -6.63
CA VAL A 45 -8.20 5.65 -5.85
C VAL A 45 -7.90 6.39 -4.58
N ILE A 46 -8.04 5.71 -3.45
CA ILE A 46 -7.63 6.23 -2.15
C ILE A 46 -6.38 5.48 -1.74
N PHE A 47 -5.39 6.21 -1.24
CA PHE A 47 -4.11 5.65 -0.83
C PHE A 47 -3.74 6.11 0.58
N GLN A 48 -2.98 5.27 1.25
CA GLN A 48 -2.48 5.47 2.60
C GLN A 48 -1.03 5.01 2.66
N GLY A 49 -0.23 5.64 3.52
CA GLY A 49 1.15 5.25 3.76
C GLY A 49 1.69 5.88 5.02
N VAL A 50 2.92 5.51 5.36
CA VAL A 50 3.66 6.07 6.49
C VAL A 50 4.94 6.70 5.98
N LEU A 51 5.10 7.99 6.27
CA LEU A 51 6.37 8.68 6.12
C LEU A 51 7.22 8.39 7.36
N HIS A 52 8.22 7.54 7.21
CA HIS A 52 9.19 7.23 8.26
C HIS A 52 10.45 8.04 8.05
N LYS A 53 10.94 8.65 9.12
CA LYS A 53 12.08 9.56 9.05
C LYS A 53 12.96 9.42 10.27
N GLN A 54 14.27 9.43 10.02
CA GLN A 54 15.33 9.45 11.00
C GLN A 54 15.98 10.83 11.00
N ILE A 55 15.85 11.55 12.10
CA ILE A 55 16.39 12.90 12.28
C ILE A 55 17.70 12.77 13.06
N PHE A 56 18.81 13.16 12.45
CA PHE A 56 20.13 13.23 13.07
C PHE A 56 20.43 14.67 13.46
N PHE A 57 20.84 14.89 14.71
CA PHE A 57 21.10 16.22 15.25
C PHE A 57 22.23 16.20 16.27
N VAL A 58 22.86 17.35 16.46
CA VAL A 58 23.87 17.55 17.50
C VAL A 58 23.20 18.23 18.69
N ASP A 59 23.35 17.65 19.87
CA ASP A 59 22.83 18.24 21.10
C ASP A 59 23.72 19.40 21.59
N THR A 60 23.22 20.18 22.55
CA THR A 60 23.99 21.31 23.15
C THR A 60 25.23 20.88 23.94
N LYS A 61 25.54 19.59 24.03
CA LYS A 61 26.74 19.03 24.66
C LYS A 61 27.72 18.51 23.61
N GLY A 62 27.42 18.67 22.33
CA GLY A 62 28.25 18.23 21.20
C GLY A 62 28.11 16.75 20.82
N PHE A 63 27.12 16.03 21.37
CA PHE A 63 26.87 14.63 21.00
C PHE A 63 25.94 14.53 19.81
N VAL A 64 26.27 13.64 18.87
CA VAL A 64 25.36 13.23 17.79
C VAL A 64 24.27 12.34 18.38
N ARG A 65 23.02 12.69 18.10
CA ARG A 65 21.82 11.96 18.50
C ARG A 65 20.94 11.72 17.29
N HIS A 66 19.98 10.82 17.46
CA HIS A 66 18.96 10.59 16.47
C HIS A 66 17.59 10.36 17.10
N VAL A 67 16.53 10.64 16.34
CA VAL A 67 15.14 10.29 16.69
C VAL A 67 14.42 9.80 15.44
N GLY A 68 13.69 8.69 15.58
CA GLY A 68 12.82 8.15 14.53
C GLY A 68 11.39 8.64 14.74
N VAL A 69 10.73 9.00 13.65
CA VAL A 69 9.34 9.49 13.66
C VAL A 69 8.59 8.85 12.49
N ASP A 70 7.35 8.45 12.75
CA ASP A 70 6.42 7.91 11.76
C ASP A 70 5.22 8.83 11.65
N ILE A 71 4.95 9.32 10.44
CA ILE A 71 3.81 10.20 10.15
C ILE A 71 2.90 9.51 9.14
N PRO A 72 1.69 9.08 9.51
CA PRO A 72 0.75 8.53 8.56
C PRO A 72 0.23 9.63 7.64
N PHE A 73 0.17 9.34 6.35
CA PHE A 73 -0.46 10.21 5.36
C PHE A 73 -1.47 9.43 4.53
N SER A 74 -2.44 10.16 3.99
CA SER A 74 -3.45 9.60 3.11
C SER A 74 -3.89 10.64 2.09
N GLY A 75 -4.42 10.16 0.98
CA GLY A 75 -4.92 11.01 -0.08
C GLY A 75 -5.77 10.23 -1.05
N PHE A 76 -6.23 10.93 -2.08
CA PHE A 76 -6.99 10.30 -3.15
C PHE A 76 -6.68 10.94 -4.49
N VAL A 77 -6.92 10.19 -5.56
CA VAL A 77 -6.84 10.66 -6.94
C VAL A 77 -8.09 10.23 -7.67
N ASP A 78 -8.66 11.14 -8.45
CA ASP A 78 -9.79 10.85 -9.31
C ASP A 78 -9.28 10.17 -10.59
N ILE A 79 -9.86 9.01 -10.91
CA ILE A 79 -9.54 8.21 -12.09
C ILE A 79 -10.86 7.84 -12.77
N PRO A 80 -11.38 8.70 -13.65
CA PRO A 80 -12.63 8.46 -14.35
C PRO A 80 -12.61 7.14 -15.12
N GLY A 81 -13.62 6.30 -14.93
CA GLY A 81 -13.73 4.99 -15.57
C GLY A 81 -13.03 3.84 -14.84
N ALA A 82 -12.41 4.08 -13.68
CA ALA A 82 -11.88 2.99 -12.85
C ALA A 82 -13.03 2.20 -12.19
N PRO A 83 -13.14 0.88 -12.43
CA PRO A 83 -14.13 0.05 -11.76
C PRO A 83 -13.76 -0.15 -10.30
N ALA A 84 -14.77 -0.20 -9.43
CA ALA A 84 -14.57 -0.52 -8.03
C ALA A 84 -13.95 -1.93 -7.89
N GLY A 85 -12.97 -2.07 -7.01
CA GLY A 85 -12.26 -3.34 -6.81
C GLY A 85 -11.14 -3.63 -7.82
N ALA A 86 -10.80 -2.69 -8.72
CA ALA A 86 -9.61 -2.84 -9.54
C ALA A 86 -8.33 -2.92 -8.70
N THR A 87 -7.30 -3.59 -9.22
CA THR A 87 -5.97 -3.60 -8.59
C THR A 87 -5.26 -2.28 -8.86
N CYS A 88 -4.65 -1.71 -7.82
CA CYS A 88 -3.82 -0.52 -7.90
C CYS A 88 -2.39 -0.82 -7.43
N ARG A 89 -1.43 -0.09 -8.00
CA ARG A 89 -0.02 -0.11 -7.62
C ARG A 89 0.42 1.30 -7.32
N LEU A 90 1.11 1.47 -6.19
CA LEU A 90 1.66 2.75 -5.77
C LEU A 90 3.18 2.75 -5.94
N THR A 91 3.70 3.89 -6.38
CA THR A 91 5.11 4.27 -6.23
C THR A 91 5.17 5.58 -5.48
N ALA A 92 6.16 5.75 -4.61
CA ALA A 92 6.33 6.97 -3.85
C ALA A 92 7.77 7.47 -3.97
N THR A 93 7.92 8.76 -4.22
CA THR A 93 9.20 9.45 -4.29
C THR A 93 9.12 10.70 -3.45
N ILE A 94 10.10 10.92 -2.59
CA ILE A 94 10.21 12.16 -1.83
C ILE A 94 10.87 13.19 -2.74
N GLU A 95 10.12 14.23 -3.11
CA GLU A 95 10.62 15.28 -4.01
C GLU A 95 11.36 16.37 -3.25
N PHE A 96 10.91 16.67 -2.04
CA PHE A 96 11.42 17.78 -1.27
C PHE A 96 11.25 17.56 0.23
N ILE A 97 12.26 17.98 1.01
CA ILE A 97 12.23 18.06 2.46
C ILE A 97 12.83 19.41 2.84
N ASP A 98 12.05 20.25 3.50
CA ASP A 98 12.52 21.47 4.17
C ASP A 98 12.29 21.37 5.66
N PHE A 99 13.15 22.00 6.44
CA PHE A 99 13.03 22.01 7.88
C PHE A 99 13.59 23.29 8.49
N ARG A 100 13.01 23.66 9.63
CA ARG A 100 13.45 24.80 10.42
C ARG A 100 13.37 24.47 11.90
N LEU A 101 14.49 24.62 12.57
CA LEU A 101 14.55 24.56 14.03
C LEU A 101 13.95 25.87 14.59
N LEU A 102 12.74 25.79 15.15
CA LEU A 102 12.03 26.94 15.73
C LEU A 102 12.56 27.27 17.13
N SER A 103 12.85 26.22 17.89
CA SER A 103 13.50 26.28 19.20
C SER A 103 14.44 25.07 19.33
N PRO A 104 15.35 25.03 20.32
CA PRO A 104 16.24 23.88 20.52
C PRO A 104 15.51 22.54 20.67
N THR A 105 14.20 22.52 20.91
CA THR A 105 13.40 21.29 21.04
C THR A 105 12.30 21.17 20.00
N GLU A 106 12.07 22.16 19.15
CA GLU A 106 10.95 22.14 18.18
C GLU A 106 11.49 22.29 16.76
N LEU A 107 11.27 21.26 15.96
CA LEU A 107 11.63 21.21 14.55
C LEU A 107 10.35 21.22 13.73
N ARG A 108 10.15 22.28 12.95
CA ARG A 108 9.11 22.30 11.91
C ARG A 108 9.68 21.74 10.63
N GLU A 109 8.91 20.94 9.93
CA GLU A 109 9.30 20.37 8.65
C GLU A 109 8.17 20.37 7.64
N THR A 110 8.55 20.37 6.37
CA THR A 110 7.62 20.24 5.26
C THR A 110 8.20 19.24 4.27
N VAL A 111 7.45 18.16 4.03
CA VAL A 111 7.84 17.09 3.11
C VAL A 111 6.84 17.03 1.97
N VAL A 112 7.34 17.02 0.73
CA VAL A 112 6.55 16.82 -0.48
C VAL A 112 6.83 15.42 -1.01
N ILE A 113 5.77 14.62 -1.11
CA ILE A 113 5.82 13.24 -1.59
C ILE A 113 5.03 13.17 -2.90
N ALA A 114 5.69 12.75 -3.97
CA ALA A 114 5.01 12.36 -5.20
C ALA A 114 4.59 10.90 -5.13
N ILE A 115 3.30 10.65 -5.29
CA ILE A 115 2.69 9.33 -5.36
C ILE A 115 2.31 9.06 -6.81
N GLY A 116 2.96 8.07 -7.42
CA GLY A 116 2.54 7.50 -8.69
C GLY A 116 1.49 6.42 -8.44
N VAL A 117 0.37 6.49 -9.15
CA VAL A 117 -0.72 5.52 -9.07
C VAL A 117 -0.91 4.88 -10.44
N THR A 118 -0.75 3.57 -10.51
CA THR A 118 -1.06 2.76 -11.69
C THR A 118 -2.25 1.87 -11.36
N VAL A 119 -3.35 2.01 -12.10
CA VAL A 119 -4.50 1.11 -11.98
C VAL A 119 -4.44 0.08 -13.10
N THR A 120 -4.61 -1.18 -12.73
CA THR A 120 -4.63 -2.31 -13.66
C THR A 120 -5.94 -3.05 -13.55
N ASP A 121 -6.44 -3.54 -14.69
CA ASP A 121 -7.58 -4.44 -14.67
C ASP A 121 -7.19 -5.76 -13.99
N GLU A 122 -8.07 -6.26 -13.14
CA GLU A 122 -7.90 -7.60 -12.60
C GLU A 122 -8.20 -8.60 -13.72
N VAL A 123 -7.31 -9.57 -13.93
CA VAL A 123 -7.70 -10.75 -14.72
C VAL A 123 -8.72 -11.48 -13.86
N ASN A 124 -10.00 -11.19 -14.10
CA ASN A 124 -11.11 -12.03 -13.69
C ASN A 124 -10.79 -13.42 -14.25
N ASN A 125 -10.22 -14.28 -13.43
CA ASN A 125 -10.07 -15.69 -13.74
C ASN A 125 -11.48 -16.27 -13.65
N MET A 126 -12.25 -15.99 -14.69
CA MET A 126 -13.60 -16.47 -14.89
C MET A 126 -13.48 -17.98 -14.83
N THR A 127 -13.86 -18.56 -13.68
CA THR A 127 -13.96 -20.00 -13.56
C THR A 127 -15.15 -20.35 -14.45
N VAL A 128 -14.86 -20.68 -15.70
CA VAL A 128 -15.85 -21.23 -16.62
C VAL A 128 -16.25 -22.56 -15.99
N CYS A 129 -17.39 -22.57 -15.28
CA CYS A 129 -18.11 -23.80 -15.01
C CYS A 129 -18.57 -24.32 -16.38
N SER A 130 -17.70 -25.09 -17.05
CA SER A 130 -18.11 -25.83 -18.23
C SER A 130 -19.06 -26.92 -17.75
N ASN A 131 -20.35 -26.70 -17.98
CA ASN A 131 -21.38 -27.72 -17.80
C ASN A 131 -21.30 -28.81 -18.89
N THR A 132 -20.21 -28.81 -19.67
CA THR A 132 -19.99 -29.80 -20.71
C THR A 132 -19.28 -30.98 -20.10
N LEU A 133 -19.94 -32.15 -20.16
CA LEU A 133 -19.31 -33.44 -19.90
C LEU A 133 -17.99 -33.53 -20.71
N PRO A 134 -16.91 -34.03 -20.10
CA PRO A 134 -15.67 -34.25 -20.85
C PRO A 134 -15.94 -35.17 -22.05
N LEU A 135 -15.33 -34.83 -23.20
CA LEU A 135 -15.42 -35.61 -24.45
C LEU A 135 -14.81 -37.01 -24.30
N GLU A 136 -14.05 -37.25 -23.25
CA GLU A 136 -13.58 -38.58 -22.87
C GLU A 136 -14.46 -39.18 -21.78
N ALA A 137 -14.94 -40.41 -22.04
CA ALA A 137 -15.63 -41.20 -21.05
C ALA A 137 -14.73 -41.39 -19.83
N LEU A 138 -15.22 -41.02 -18.65
CA LEU A 138 -14.59 -41.39 -17.38
C LEU A 138 -14.42 -42.91 -17.37
N ARG A 139 -13.17 -43.39 -17.41
CA ARG A 139 -12.87 -44.80 -17.21
C ARG A 139 -13.14 -45.12 -15.74
N PHE A 140 -14.35 -45.59 -15.47
CA PHE A 140 -14.63 -46.28 -14.23
C PHE A 140 -13.72 -47.51 -14.18
N GLY A 141 -13.06 -47.69 -13.03
CA GLY A 141 -11.95 -48.62 -12.85
C GLY A 141 -12.19 -50.04 -13.35
N GLU A 142 -11.09 -50.79 -13.46
CA GLU A 142 -11.00 -52.15 -13.99
C GLU A 142 -12.19 -53.04 -13.60
N PRO A 143 -12.61 -53.95 -14.52
CA PRO A 143 -13.68 -54.90 -14.22
C PRO A 143 -13.34 -55.65 -12.92
N ASN A 144 -14.28 -55.64 -11.97
CA ASN A 144 -14.28 -56.27 -10.63
C ASN A 144 -13.97 -55.38 -9.41
N THR A 145 -14.03 -54.05 -9.50
CA THR A 145 -14.02 -53.20 -8.30
C THR A 145 -15.43 -52.80 -7.85
N VAL A 146 -15.87 -53.35 -6.70
CA VAL A 146 -17.13 -52.96 -6.05
C VAL A 146 -16.85 -51.78 -5.12
N ARG A 147 -17.34 -50.57 -5.47
CA ARG A 147 -17.40 -49.48 -4.49
C ARG A 147 -18.58 -49.71 -3.55
N VAL A 148 -18.27 -49.96 -2.28
CA VAL A 148 -19.24 -50.00 -1.18
C VAL A 148 -19.81 -48.60 -1.01
N LYS A 149 -21.07 -48.39 -1.42
CA LYS A 149 -21.84 -47.18 -1.07
C LYS A 149 -22.29 -47.33 0.38
N ASN A 150 -21.54 -46.76 1.31
CA ASN A 150 -22.17 -46.37 2.59
C ASN A 150 -23.11 -45.22 2.29
N ALA A 151 -24.40 -45.53 2.23
CA ALA A 151 -25.48 -44.58 2.17
C ALA A 151 -25.58 -43.83 3.49
N GLY A 152 -25.64 -42.50 3.44
CA GLY A 152 -25.84 -41.70 4.65
C GLY A 152 -25.68 -40.20 4.44
N GLY A 153 -26.59 -39.61 3.65
CA GLY A 153 -27.02 -38.22 3.84
C GLY A 153 -26.12 -37.13 3.25
N GLY A 154 -26.49 -36.65 2.05
CA GLY A 154 -26.10 -35.30 1.62
C GLY A 154 -27.04 -34.25 2.24
N VAL A 155 -26.49 -33.08 2.58
CA VAL A 155 -27.24 -31.81 2.54
C VAL A 155 -26.31 -30.72 2.01
N VAL A 156 -26.87 -30.00 1.05
CA VAL A 156 -26.49 -28.79 0.33
C VAL A 156 -25.88 -27.68 1.21
N CYS A 157 -24.89 -26.96 0.68
CA CYS A 157 -24.47 -25.65 1.19
C CYS A 157 -24.81 -24.54 0.18
N ARG A 158 -25.26 -23.41 0.75
CA ARG A 158 -25.78 -22.17 0.16
C ARG A 158 -24.85 -21.46 -0.81
#